data_AF-A0A815WUZ5-F1
#
_entry.id   AF-A0A815WUZ5-F1
#
_cell.length_a   1.000
_cell.length_b   1.000
_cell.length_c   1.000
_cell.angle_alpha   90.00
_cell.angle_beta   90.00
_cell.angle_gamma   90.00
#
_symmetry.space_group_name_H-M   'P 1'
#
loop_
_entity.id
_entity.type
_entity.pdbx_description
1 polymer ?
#
loop_
_entity_poly.entity_id
_entity_poly.type
_entity_poly.pdbx_seq_one_letter_code
_entity_poly.pdbx_strand_id
1 'polypeptide(L)'
;MKLNLEIQKQIYSLKLSNEDTCGQIDAFLSIFSFNEFSSLQSLTLSEIEKENIEKLKIILPLTSFHMICDKFQDNEIFDVLPMFNLRTLSISSLHSIEKRINDTSNITNLTIHHCSLEHLLYHMFKYFPMLKYLNVKYITRGNHPIKSDDDGSIINTYNGIHLKQLIIGLLVHDFDEFEVFIKQIPNLKILTIHTECDINMINACQWENLIQSSLPYLNIFKFTFGCYRNDNDEIILKMFKHFQDDFWCKQHQWYTEYSFEKYKAFIYTIPYLKTGYKLEMDSQRFPNKLINHSNTFDKVTYLGLYDANLTDKCHYHFSNIESLILFTSYLVQYEIDISYLKMIVSLSHIKHLDMSMYERIILSREFLKILKELPKLSSIKINSISLNLLLYNDELCEYLNKMITKLNICQEFTWSFNIPYILENFKPSFNNSKELKNFCKIFSNIEHLECYIMKPNDVLFLLNHLSKLSTMKVYLPPLDNYDYFLTLFKQESSRLNFIFRVKGINV
;
A
#
# COMPACT_ATOMS: atom_id res chain seq x y z
N MET A 1 -7.30 33.90 0.69
CA MET A 1 -5.83 33.97 0.81
C MET A 1 -5.26 34.07 -0.61
N LYS A 2 -4.83 35.24 -1.09
CA LYS A 2 -4.21 35.37 -2.43
C LYS A 2 -2.72 35.09 -2.28
N LEU A 3 -2.22 34.02 -2.90
CA LEU A 3 -0.79 33.78 -3.01
C LEU A 3 -0.15 34.96 -3.77
N ASN A 4 1.08 35.33 -3.42
CA ASN A 4 1.85 36.29 -4.21
C ASN A 4 2.02 35.73 -5.64
N LEU A 5 1.67 36.52 -6.67
CA LEU A 5 1.80 36.16 -8.09
C LEU A 5 3.23 35.73 -8.47
N GLU A 6 4.25 36.25 -7.78
CA GLU A 6 5.63 35.82 -7.96
C GLU A 6 5.87 34.38 -7.49
N ILE A 7 5.23 33.96 -6.39
CA ILE A 7 5.35 32.61 -5.86
C ILE A 7 4.72 31.61 -6.82
N GLN A 8 3.57 31.94 -7.43
CA GLN A 8 2.91 31.06 -8.40
C GLN A 8 3.81 30.74 -9.61
N LYS A 9 4.62 31.72 -10.06
CA LYS A 9 5.59 31.53 -11.14
C LYS A 9 6.84 30.73 -10.75
N GLN A 10 7.09 30.53 -9.46
CA GLN A 10 8.24 29.78 -8.95
C GLN A 10 7.89 28.31 -8.63
N ILE A 11 6.62 27.92 -8.72
CA ILE A 11 6.18 26.55 -8.43
C ILE A 11 6.38 25.68 -9.68
N TYR A 12 7.35 24.77 -9.61
CA TYR A 12 7.68 23.81 -10.67
C TYR A 12 7.02 22.44 -10.49
N SER A 13 6.64 22.09 -9.26
CA SER A 13 6.03 20.80 -8.93
C SER A 13 4.93 20.97 -7.89
N LEU A 14 3.81 20.26 -8.08
CA LEU A 14 2.71 20.17 -7.13
C LEU A 14 2.41 18.72 -6.79
N LYS A 15 2.21 18.44 -5.50
CA LYS A 15 1.73 17.14 -5.00
C LYS A 15 0.50 17.39 -4.13
N LEU A 16 -0.63 16.83 -4.54
CA LEU A 16 -1.88 16.89 -3.80
C LEU A 16 -2.37 15.46 -3.51
N SER A 17 -2.86 15.22 -2.30
CA SER A 17 -3.29 13.91 -1.84
C SER A 17 -4.56 13.97 -1.01
N ASN A 18 -5.56 13.19 -1.42
CA ASN A 18 -6.74 12.94 -0.61
C ASN A 18 -6.60 11.72 0.32
N GLU A 19 -5.43 11.06 0.34
CA GLU A 19 -5.17 9.84 1.13
C GLU A 19 -5.14 10.12 2.64
N ASP A 20 -4.29 11.06 3.07
CA ASP A 20 -4.13 11.47 4.48
C ASP A 20 -4.96 12.71 4.85
N THR A 21 -5.25 13.55 3.86
CA THR A 21 -5.95 14.83 4.01
C THR A 21 -7.14 14.85 3.08
N CYS A 22 -8.28 14.35 3.56
CA CYS A 22 -9.42 14.21 2.68
C CYS A 22 -9.89 15.54 2.08
N GLY A 23 -10.12 15.60 0.77
CA GLY A 23 -10.64 16.78 0.10
C GLY A 23 -9.60 17.88 -0.07
N GLN A 24 -8.31 17.59 0.15
CA GLN A 24 -7.23 18.53 -0.13
C GLN A 24 -7.24 18.98 -1.59
N ILE A 25 -7.47 18.06 -2.52
CA ILE A 25 -7.53 18.37 -3.96
C ILE A 25 -8.68 19.33 -4.25
N ASP A 26 -9.88 19.06 -3.73
CA ASP A 26 -11.04 19.93 -3.91
C ASP A 26 -10.83 21.31 -3.28
N ALA A 27 -10.30 21.34 -2.05
CA ALA A 27 -10.01 22.59 -1.36
C ALA A 27 -8.99 23.42 -2.15
N PHE A 28 -7.94 22.80 -2.68
CA PHE A 28 -6.97 23.47 -3.54
C PHE A 28 -7.62 24.01 -4.80
N LEU A 29 -8.38 23.17 -5.52
CA LEU A 29 -9.05 23.53 -6.79
C LEU A 29 -10.22 24.51 -6.61
N SER A 30 -10.68 24.74 -5.38
CA SER A 30 -11.66 25.79 -5.07
C SER A 30 -11.02 27.18 -4.99
N ILE A 31 -9.71 27.25 -4.80
CA ILE A 31 -8.93 28.49 -4.62
C ILE A 31 -8.05 28.78 -5.83
N PHE A 32 -7.43 27.75 -6.42
CA PHE A 32 -6.43 27.88 -7.48
C PHE A 32 -6.78 27.03 -8.70
N SER A 33 -6.53 27.58 -9.88
CA SER A 33 -6.44 26.81 -11.13
C SER A 33 -5.00 26.42 -11.43
N PHE A 34 -4.77 25.23 -12.01
CA PHE A 34 -3.44 24.79 -12.41
C PHE A 34 -2.77 25.73 -13.44
N ASN A 35 -3.56 26.46 -14.22
CA ASN A 35 -3.06 27.40 -15.22
C ASN A 35 -2.38 28.63 -14.61
N GLU A 36 -2.64 28.92 -13.34
CA GLU A 36 -1.98 30.01 -12.62
C GLU A 36 -0.49 29.72 -12.37
N PHE A 37 -0.07 28.46 -12.45
CA PHE A 37 1.29 28.01 -12.21
C PHE A 37 2.06 27.83 -13.51
N SER A 38 2.37 28.93 -14.21
CA SER A 38 3.02 28.93 -15.55
C SER A 38 4.31 28.10 -15.69
N SER A 39 5.03 27.85 -14.59
CA SER A 39 6.27 27.07 -14.55
C SER A 39 6.08 25.60 -14.14
N LEU A 40 4.84 25.15 -13.96
CA LEU A 40 4.51 23.81 -13.49
C LEU A 40 4.92 22.77 -14.55
N GLN A 41 5.84 21.88 -14.16
CA GLN A 41 6.35 20.80 -15.01
C GLN A 41 5.99 19.42 -14.48
N SER A 42 5.72 19.31 -13.17
CA SER A 42 5.44 18.05 -12.48
C SER A 42 4.16 18.15 -11.66
N LEU A 43 3.24 17.20 -11.87
CA LEU A 43 1.98 17.12 -11.13
C LEU A 43 1.78 15.71 -10.58
N THR A 44 1.60 15.60 -9.27
CA THR A 44 1.26 14.36 -8.57
C THR A 44 -0.08 14.49 -7.88
N LEU A 45 -0.99 13.56 -8.17
CA LEU A 45 -2.36 13.51 -7.65
C LEU A 45 -2.61 12.13 -7.06
N SER A 46 -2.88 12.08 -5.76
CA SER A 46 -3.24 10.84 -5.04
C SER A 46 -4.71 10.86 -4.65
N GLU A 47 -5.43 9.77 -4.95
CA GLU A 47 -6.87 9.63 -4.63
C GLU A 47 -7.73 10.78 -5.16
N ILE A 48 -7.44 11.26 -6.38
CA ILE A 48 -8.24 12.27 -7.09
C ILE A 48 -9.67 11.77 -7.33
N GLU A 49 -10.67 12.65 -7.31
CA GLU A 49 -12.06 12.30 -7.61
C GLU A 49 -12.42 12.61 -9.07
N LYS A 50 -13.42 11.91 -9.61
CA LYS A 50 -13.80 12.00 -11.03
C LYS A 50 -14.06 13.45 -11.46
N GLU A 51 -14.78 14.17 -10.61
CA GLU A 51 -15.19 15.56 -10.82
C GLU A 51 -14.01 16.53 -10.93
N ASN A 52 -12.82 16.15 -10.45
CA ASN A 52 -11.62 16.96 -10.56
C ASN A 52 -10.87 16.75 -11.88
N ILE A 53 -11.09 15.64 -12.59
CA ILE A 53 -10.33 15.29 -13.80
C ILE A 53 -10.59 16.30 -14.92
N GLU A 54 -11.83 16.78 -15.06
CA GLU A 54 -12.16 17.77 -16.10
C GLU A 54 -11.40 19.08 -15.93
N LYS A 55 -11.03 19.44 -14.69
CA LYS A 55 -10.23 20.63 -14.39
C LYS A 55 -8.77 20.50 -14.85
N LEU A 56 -8.33 19.32 -15.30
CA LEU A 56 -7.00 19.07 -15.87
C LEU A 56 -6.90 19.40 -17.37
N LYS A 57 -8.02 19.63 -18.07
CA LYS A 57 -8.07 19.82 -19.55
C LYS A 57 -7.22 20.98 -20.10
N ILE A 58 -6.75 21.89 -19.25
CA ILE A 58 -6.16 23.17 -19.68
C ILE A 58 -4.66 23.26 -19.33
N ILE A 59 -4.03 22.16 -18.89
CA ILE A 59 -2.69 22.26 -18.30
C ILE A 59 -1.59 22.50 -19.34
N LEU A 60 -0.71 23.41 -18.95
CA LEU A 60 0.65 23.74 -19.42
C LEU A 60 1.51 22.51 -19.81
N PRO A 61 2.66 22.70 -20.50
CA PRO A 61 3.48 21.60 -21.01
C PRO A 61 4.16 20.79 -19.88
N LEU A 62 3.40 19.89 -19.25
CA LEU A 62 3.92 18.96 -18.24
C LEU A 62 4.97 18.04 -18.85
N THR A 63 6.03 17.80 -18.08
CA THR A 63 7.05 16.81 -18.39
C THR A 63 6.90 15.55 -17.53
N SER A 64 6.26 15.68 -16.36
CA SER A 64 5.99 14.59 -15.43
C SER A 64 4.55 14.65 -14.93
N PHE A 65 3.85 13.53 -15.03
CA PHE A 65 2.51 13.37 -14.48
C PHE A 65 2.42 12.08 -13.67
N HIS A 66 1.95 12.17 -12.43
CA HIS A 66 1.74 11.02 -11.58
C HIS A 66 0.32 10.99 -11.02
N MET A 67 -0.44 9.99 -11.43
CA MET A 67 -1.67 9.62 -10.76
C MET A 67 -1.45 8.36 -9.90
N ILE A 68 -1.86 8.46 -8.65
CA ILE A 68 -1.85 7.36 -7.68
C ILE A 68 -3.31 7.15 -7.27
N CYS A 69 -4.03 6.31 -8.01
CA CYS A 69 -5.40 5.96 -7.67
C CYS A 69 -5.76 4.59 -8.21
N ASP A 70 -6.40 3.78 -7.38
CA ASP A 70 -6.79 2.40 -7.72
C ASP A 70 -8.25 2.29 -8.18
N LYS A 71 -9.01 3.40 -8.21
CA LYS A 71 -10.48 3.39 -8.40
C LYS A 71 -10.98 3.77 -9.79
N PHE A 72 -10.11 4.22 -10.70
CA PHE A 72 -10.53 4.77 -11.99
C PHE A 72 -10.26 3.84 -13.16
N GLN A 73 -11.18 3.85 -14.13
CA GLN A 73 -10.88 3.42 -15.48
C GLN A 73 -10.35 4.63 -16.24
N ASP A 74 -9.05 4.61 -16.58
CA ASP A 74 -8.22 5.74 -17.03
C ASP A 74 -8.61 6.44 -18.34
N ASN A 75 -9.77 6.13 -18.92
CA ASN A 75 -10.14 6.61 -20.25
C ASN A 75 -10.15 8.13 -20.28
N GLU A 76 -10.72 8.77 -19.27
CA GLU A 76 -10.89 10.23 -19.23
C GLU A 76 -9.56 10.99 -19.08
N ILE A 77 -8.48 10.36 -18.58
CA ILE A 77 -7.23 11.08 -18.31
C ILE A 77 -6.38 11.31 -19.56
N PHE A 78 -6.43 10.38 -20.51
CA PHE A 78 -5.71 10.53 -21.78
C PHE A 78 -6.31 11.63 -22.67
N ASP A 79 -7.58 12.00 -22.45
CA ASP A 79 -8.21 13.12 -23.17
C ASP A 79 -7.76 14.49 -22.65
N VAL A 80 -7.24 14.55 -21.42
CA VAL A 80 -6.92 15.82 -20.75
C VAL A 80 -5.41 16.09 -20.67
N LEU A 81 -4.57 15.07 -20.83
CA LEU A 81 -3.12 15.18 -20.66
C LEU A 81 -2.39 15.53 -21.97
N PRO A 82 -1.47 16.52 -21.96
CA PRO A 82 -0.64 16.84 -23.12
C PRO A 82 0.49 15.81 -23.28
N MET A 83 0.22 14.71 -24.00
CA MET A 83 1.14 13.56 -24.13
C MET A 83 2.48 13.89 -24.82
N PHE A 84 2.54 14.91 -25.66
CA PHE A 84 3.72 15.19 -26.50
C PHE A 84 4.99 15.55 -25.70
N ASN A 85 4.84 16.24 -24.57
CA ASN A 85 5.95 16.71 -23.75
C ASN A 85 6.28 15.78 -22.56
N LEU A 86 5.40 14.83 -22.26
CA LEU A 86 5.55 13.93 -21.11
C LEU A 86 6.73 12.97 -21.32
N ARG A 87 7.60 12.92 -20.31
CA ARG A 87 8.70 11.95 -20.20
C ARG A 87 8.43 10.92 -19.11
N THR A 88 7.69 11.32 -18.08
CA THR A 88 7.33 10.46 -16.95
C THR A 88 5.82 10.42 -16.79
N LEU A 89 5.27 9.22 -16.72
CA LEU A 89 3.84 8.97 -16.57
C LEU A 89 3.59 7.91 -15.49
N SER A 90 2.72 8.20 -14.53
CA SER A 90 2.12 7.20 -13.63
C SER A 90 0.60 7.22 -13.79
N ILE A 91 0.02 6.07 -14.06
CA ILE A 91 -1.41 5.87 -14.38
C ILE A 91 -1.92 4.58 -13.73
N SER A 92 -3.24 4.40 -13.68
CA SER A 92 -3.81 3.21 -13.08
C SER A 92 -3.80 2.01 -14.04
N SER A 93 -4.05 2.18 -15.33
CA SER A 93 -4.21 1.11 -16.33
C SER A 93 -3.95 1.54 -17.78
N LEU A 94 -3.68 0.56 -18.67
CA LEU A 94 -3.38 0.76 -20.10
C LEU A 94 -4.53 0.50 -21.07
N HIS A 95 -5.73 0.12 -20.60
CA HIS A 95 -6.81 -0.40 -21.45
C HIS A 95 -7.25 0.51 -22.63
N SER A 96 -7.06 1.82 -22.55
CA SER A 96 -7.58 2.77 -23.57
C SER A 96 -6.52 3.39 -24.46
N ILE A 97 -5.29 2.87 -24.40
CA ILE A 97 -4.15 3.50 -25.07
C ILE A 97 -4.21 3.37 -26.60
N GLU A 98 -4.76 2.26 -27.09
CA GLU A 98 -4.79 1.89 -28.51
C GLU A 98 -5.56 2.88 -29.38
N LYS A 99 -6.57 3.53 -28.81
CA LYS A 99 -7.45 4.44 -29.56
C LYS A 99 -6.94 5.88 -29.61
N ARG A 100 -5.89 6.22 -28.84
CA ARG A 100 -5.60 7.62 -28.47
C ARG A 100 -4.14 8.04 -28.60
N ILE A 101 -3.19 7.11 -28.58
CA ILE A 101 -1.80 7.43 -28.89
C ILE A 101 -1.57 7.23 -30.39
N ASN A 102 -1.71 8.31 -31.15
CA ASN A 102 -1.15 8.39 -32.49
C ASN A 102 0.30 8.85 -32.39
N ASP A 103 1.20 8.03 -32.93
CA ASP A 103 2.63 8.23 -33.17
C ASP A 103 3.52 8.71 -31.99
N THR A 104 4.31 7.74 -31.52
CA THR A 104 5.56 7.86 -30.74
C THR A 104 5.55 8.81 -29.55
N SER A 105 5.17 8.27 -28.39
CA SER A 105 5.36 8.93 -27.11
C SER A 105 6.85 9.15 -26.78
N ASN A 106 7.19 10.31 -26.20
CA ASN A 106 8.50 10.62 -25.64
C ASN A 106 8.70 10.08 -24.21
N ILE A 107 7.75 9.30 -23.70
CA ILE A 107 7.78 8.75 -22.35
C ILE A 107 8.95 7.77 -22.22
N THR A 108 9.83 8.07 -21.27
CA THR A 108 10.97 7.21 -20.89
C THR A 108 10.73 6.47 -19.58
N ASN A 109 9.80 6.95 -18.75
CA ASN A 109 9.51 6.41 -17.42
C ASN A 109 8.00 6.19 -17.27
N LEU A 110 7.59 4.93 -17.11
CA LEU A 110 6.19 4.56 -16.98
C LEU A 110 5.96 3.80 -15.66
N THR A 111 4.93 4.21 -14.92
CA THR A 111 4.40 3.46 -13.78
C THR A 111 2.93 3.15 -14.02
N ILE A 112 2.52 1.89 -13.85
CA ILE A 112 1.15 1.42 -14.07
C ILE A 112 0.72 0.68 -12.81
N HIS A 113 -0.48 0.96 -12.29
CA HIS A 113 -0.97 0.22 -11.12
C HIS A 113 -1.44 -1.19 -11.49
N HIS A 114 -2.28 -1.31 -12.51
CA HIS A 114 -2.91 -2.56 -12.93
C HIS A 114 -2.77 -2.76 -14.44
N CYS A 115 -2.17 -3.88 -14.85
CA CYS A 115 -2.01 -4.25 -16.25
C CYS A 115 -2.17 -5.76 -16.44
N SER A 116 -2.53 -6.21 -17.65
CA SER A 116 -2.36 -7.62 -18.02
C SER A 116 -1.01 -7.81 -18.72
N LEU A 117 -0.48 -9.03 -18.68
CA LEU A 117 0.76 -9.37 -19.38
C LEU A 117 0.59 -9.26 -20.90
N GLU A 118 -0.58 -9.62 -21.43
CA GLU A 118 -0.95 -9.43 -22.84
C GLU A 118 -0.79 -7.97 -23.29
N HIS A 119 -1.25 -6.99 -22.49
CA HIS A 119 -1.09 -5.58 -22.87
C HIS A 119 0.39 -5.16 -22.92
N LEU A 120 1.22 -5.69 -22.02
CA LEU A 120 2.66 -5.43 -22.03
C LEU A 120 3.32 -6.06 -23.26
N LEU A 121 2.96 -7.30 -23.58
CA LEU A 121 3.47 -8.06 -24.71
C LEU A 121 3.10 -7.44 -26.06
N TYR A 122 1.84 -7.05 -26.25
CA TYR A 122 1.32 -6.69 -27.57
C TYR A 122 1.36 -5.19 -27.87
N HIS A 123 1.21 -4.34 -26.84
CA HIS A 123 0.91 -2.93 -27.07
C HIS A 123 1.99 -1.99 -26.55
N MET A 124 2.66 -2.33 -25.45
CA MET A 124 3.51 -1.37 -24.75
C MET A 124 4.66 -0.83 -25.61
N PHE A 125 5.45 -1.69 -26.25
CA PHE A 125 6.61 -1.22 -27.03
C PHE A 125 6.24 -0.55 -28.36
N LYS A 126 5.03 -0.77 -28.85
CA LYS A 126 4.47 -0.02 -29.97
C LYS A 126 4.19 1.44 -29.57
N TYR A 127 3.58 1.67 -28.42
CA TYR A 127 3.16 3.02 -27.99
C TYR A 127 4.24 3.79 -27.21
N PHE A 128 5.17 3.08 -26.57
CA PHE A 128 6.27 3.65 -25.79
C PHE A 128 7.64 3.14 -26.27
N PRO A 129 8.05 3.47 -27.51
CA PRO A 129 9.29 2.94 -28.08
C PRO A 129 10.54 3.41 -27.34
N MET A 130 10.50 4.59 -26.69
CA MET A 130 11.64 5.18 -25.98
C MET A 130 11.72 4.80 -24.49
N LEU A 131 10.90 3.84 -24.05
CA LEU A 131 10.78 3.48 -22.63
C LEU A 131 12.10 2.92 -22.08
N LYS A 132 12.57 3.50 -20.98
CA LYS A 132 13.81 3.11 -20.27
C LYS A 132 13.53 2.49 -18.91
N TYR A 133 12.45 2.91 -18.26
CA TYR A 133 12.02 2.47 -16.94
C TYR A 133 10.54 2.10 -16.95
N LEU A 134 10.23 0.90 -16.48
CA LEU A 134 8.86 0.41 -16.31
C LEU A 134 8.65 -0.11 -14.89
N ASN A 135 7.58 0.34 -14.25
CA ASN A 135 7.14 -0.15 -12.95
C ASN A 135 5.66 -0.51 -13.02
N VAL A 136 5.33 -1.78 -12.86
CA VAL A 136 3.96 -2.26 -12.84
C VAL A 136 3.63 -2.78 -11.44
N LYS A 137 2.66 -2.19 -10.75
CA LYS A 137 2.34 -2.59 -9.37
C LYS A 137 1.71 -3.98 -9.33
N TYR A 138 0.80 -4.28 -10.25
CA TYR A 138 0.08 -5.54 -10.31
C TYR A 138 -0.14 -5.98 -11.76
N ILE A 139 0.30 -7.20 -12.08
CA ILE A 139 0.04 -7.85 -13.36
C ILE A 139 -0.96 -8.99 -13.14
N THR A 140 -2.16 -8.86 -13.70
CA THR A 140 -3.21 -9.89 -13.67
C THR A 140 -3.09 -10.85 -14.84
N ARG A 141 -3.61 -12.07 -14.63
CA ARG A 141 -3.99 -12.94 -15.73
C ARG A 141 -5.06 -12.24 -16.57
N GLY A 142 -4.82 -12.12 -17.87
CA GLY A 142 -5.83 -11.60 -18.78
C GLY A 142 -6.92 -12.64 -19.03
N ASN A 143 -7.99 -12.21 -19.71
CA ASN A 143 -9.13 -13.07 -20.02
C ASN A 143 -8.86 -14.01 -21.20
N HIS A 144 -7.71 -13.87 -21.87
CA HIS A 144 -7.35 -14.66 -23.03
C HIS A 144 -6.04 -15.40 -22.74
N PRO A 145 -6.00 -16.74 -22.78
CA PRO A 145 -4.73 -17.45 -22.71
C PRO A 145 -3.85 -16.93 -23.86
N ILE A 146 -2.56 -16.68 -23.58
CA ILE A 146 -1.56 -16.41 -24.62
C ILE A 146 -1.43 -17.71 -25.41
N LYS A 147 -2.29 -17.87 -26.41
CA LYS A 147 -2.22 -19.05 -27.25
C LYS A 147 -0.95 -18.96 -28.08
N SER A 148 -0.01 -19.87 -27.82
CA SER A 148 0.95 -20.29 -28.85
C SER A 148 0.20 -21.15 -29.87
N ASP A 149 -0.69 -20.54 -30.65
CA ASP A 149 -1.36 -21.27 -31.72
C ASP A 149 -0.40 -21.41 -32.92
N ASP A 150 -0.41 -22.61 -33.50
CA ASP A 150 0.29 -23.14 -34.68
C ASP A 150 0.16 -22.31 -35.99
N ASP A 151 -0.24 -21.04 -35.94
CA ASP A 151 -0.50 -20.19 -37.10
C ASP A 151 0.31 -18.88 -37.07
N GLY A 152 1.65 -19.00 -36.99
CA GLY A 152 2.65 -18.13 -37.63
C GLY A 152 2.58 -16.59 -37.48
N SER A 153 1.67 -16.03 -36.71
CA SER A 153 1.40 -14.59 -36.60
C SER A 153 0.75 -14.37 -35.23
N ILE A 154 1.44 -13.89 -34.20
CA ILE A 154 1.98 -12.55 -34.04
C ILE A 154 3.12 -12.67 -33.00
N ILE A 155 4.33 -13.05 -33.43
CA ILE A 155 5.53 -12.66 -32.68
C ILE A 155 5.70 -11.16 -32.95
N ASN A 156 5.50 -10.35 -31.91
CA ASN A 156 5.50 -8.90 -32.04
C ASN A 156 6.84 -8.40 -32.63
N THR A 157 6.79 -7.52 -33.63
CA THR A 157 8.00 -6.90 -34.24
C THR A 157 8.66 -5.86 -33.33
N TYR A 158 8.01 -5.44 -32.24
CA TYR A 158 8.45 -4.36 -31.38
C TYR A 158 9.16 -4.88 -30.13
N ASN A 159 10.50 -4.74 -30.11
CA ASN A 159 11.31 -5.09 -28.96
C ASN A 159 11.56 -3.90 -28.04
N GLY A 160 11.55 -4.14 -26.73
CA GLY A 160 11.85 -3.17 -25.68
C GLY A 160 13.34 -2.85 -25.53
N ILE A 161 14.05 -2.60 -26.63
CA ILE A 161 15.52 -2.48 -26.65
C ILE A 161 16.07 -1.34 -25.77
N HIS A 162 15.24 -0.32 -25.52
CA HIS A 162 15.61 0.83 -24.69
C HIS A 162 15.37 0.59 -23.20
N LEU A 163 14.55 -0.41 -22.83
CA LEU A 163 14.20 -0.66 -21.45
C LEU A 163 15.41 -1.20 -20.69
N LYS A 164 15.78 -0.50 -19.62
CA LYS A 164 16.93 -0.85 -18.76
C LYS A 164 16.49 -1.32 -17.39
N GLN A 165 15.30 -0.92 -16.94
CA GLN A 165 14.80 -1.28 -15.62
C GLN A 165 13.33 -1.67 -15.69
N LEU A 166 13.03 -2.82 -15.07
CA LEU A 166 11.70 -3.37 -14.92
C LEU A 166 11.45 -3.70 -13.45
N ILE A 167 10.35 -3.17 -12.91
CA ILE A 167 9.84 -3.50 -11.58
C ILE A 167 8.43 -4.04 -11.73
N ILE A 168 8.18 -5.24 -11.22
CA ILE A 168 6.86 -5.88 -11.16
C ILE A 168 6.54 -6.12 -9.68
N GLY A 169 5.55 -5.41 -9.16
CA GLY A 169 5.18 -5.44 -7.74
C GLY A 169 4.47 -6.72 -7.31
N LEU A 170 3.66 -7.32 -8.19
CA LEU A 170 3.07 -8.64 -8.05
C LEU A 170 2.69 -9.18 -9.43
N LEU A 171 3.23 -10.33 -9.80
CA LEU A 171 2.93 -11.06 -11.03
C LEU A 171 2.02 -12.26 -10.70
N VAL A 172 0.85 -12.31 -11.34
CA VAL A 172 -0.10 -13.43 -11.26
C VAL A 172 -0.16 -14.14 -12.61
N HIS A 173 0.94 -14.78 -12.98
CA HIS A 173 1.16 -15.52 -14.23
C HIS A 173 2.14 -16.66 -14.01
N ASP A 174 2.15 -17.61 -14.94
CA ASP A 174 3.16 -18.66 -14.95
C ASP A 174 4.50 -18.19 -15.50
N PHE A 175 5.53 -19.01 -15.28
CA PHE A 175 6.88 -18.71 -15.72
C PHE A 175 7.00 -18.63 -17.24
N ASP A 176 6.31 -19.50 -17.98
CA ASP A 176 6.45 -19.63 -19.43
C ASP A 176 5.94 -18.37 -20.16
N GLU A 177 4.77 -17.85 -19.75
CA GLU A 177 4.24 -16.59 -20.28
C GLU A 177 5.17 -15.40 -19.94
N PHE A 178 5.72 -15.37 -18.73
CA PHE A 178 6.70 -14.35 -18.34
C PHE A 178 8.00 -14.45 -19.16
N GLU A 179 8.45 -15.67 -19.46
CA GLU A 179 9.66 -15.93 -20.23
C GLU A 179 9.54 -15.33 -21.64
N VAL A 180 8.38 -15.52 -22.29
CA VAL A 180 8.08 -14.94 -23.60
C VAL A 180 8.18 -13.41 -23.56
N PHE A 181 7.65 -12.78 -22.51
CA PHE A 181 7.71 -11.33 -22.33
C PHE A 181 9.13 -10.82 -22.13
N ILE A 182 9.88 -11.42 -21.22
CA ILE A 182 11.21 -10.91 -20.85
C ILE A 182 12.21 -11.04 -22.01
N LYS A 183 12.04 -12.03 -22.88
CA LYS A 183 12.84 -12.22 -24.11
C LYS A 183 12.74 -11.05 -25.09
N GLN A 184 11.67 -10.25 -25.04
CA GLN A 184 11.51 -9.04 -25.87
C GLN A 184 12.34 -7.85 -25.34
N ILE A 185 13.03 -8.01 -24.21
CA ILE A 185 13.72 -6.94 -23.48
C ILE A 185 15.20 -7.29 -23.27
N PRO A 186 15.98 -7.51 -24.34
CA PRO A 186 17.32 -8.09 -24.25
C PRO A 186 18.34 -7.21 -23.53
N ASN A 187 18.08 -5.90 -23.42
CA ASN A 187 19.01 -4.93 -22.84
C ASN A 187 18.70 -4.55 -21.38
N LEU A 188 17.90 -5.36 -20.70
CA LEU A 188 17.50 -5.13 -19.31
C LEU A 188 18.72 -5.22 -18.38
N LYS A 189 18.87 -4.23 -17.49
CA LYS A 189 19.96 -4.17 -16.51
C LYS A 189 19.51 -4.45 -15.08
N ILE A 190 18.25 -4.11 -14.78
CA ILE A 190 17.65 -4.23 -13.46
C ILE A 190 16.28 -4.89 -13.59
N LEU A 191 16.10 -6.02 -12.91
CA LEU A 191 14.83 -6.70 -12.77
C LEU A 191 14.45 -6.79 -11.30
N THR A 192 13.26 -6.32 -10.95
CA THR A 192 12.63 -6.56 -9.65
C THR A 192 11.28 -7.21 -9.86
N ILE A 193 11.01 -8.34 -9.21
CA ILE A 193 9.79 -9.13 -9.43
C ILE A 193 9.30 -9.76 -8.14
N HIS A 194 7.99 -9.83 -7.95
CA HIS A 194 7.36 -10.52 -6.83
C HIS A 194 6.24 -11.43 -7.31
N THR A 195 6.21 -12.67 -6.82
CA THR A 195 5.17 -13.68 -7.11
C THR A 195 4.79 -14.39 -5.81
N GLU A 196 3.56 -14.94 -5.71
CA GLU A 196 3.08 -15.55 -4.46
C GLU A 196 2.61 -17.01 -4.54
N CYS A 197 2.32 -17.52 -5.75
CA CYS A 197 1.51 -18.74 -5.86
C CYS A 197 1.93 -19.72 -6.98
N ASP A 198 3.09 -19.53 -7.62
CA ASP A 198 3.52 -20.41 -8.72
C ASP A 198 4.81 -21.16 -8.36
N ILE A 199 4.75 -22.49 -8.43
CA ILE A 199 5.89 -23.37 -8.17
C ILE A 199 6.96 -23.27 -9.27
N ASN A 200 6.58 -22.95 -10.51
CA ASN A 200 7.55 -22.79 -11.60
C ASN A 200 8.42 -21.54 -11.39
N MET A 201 7.88 -20.50 -10.75
CA MET A 201 8.63 -19.30 -10.39
C MET A 201 9.77 -19.55 -9.40
N ILE A 202 9.71 -20.64 -8.62
CA ILE A 202 10.77 -21.02 -7.67
C ILE A 202 11.79 -22.03 -8.26
N ASN A 203 11.82 -22.20 -9.59
CA ASN A 203 12.81 -23.05 -10.25
C ASN A 203 14.06 -22.24 -10.63
N ALA A 204 15.13 -22.36 -9.83
CA ALA A 204 16.38 -21.65 -10.06
C ALA A 204 17.03 -21.96 -11.43
N CYS A 205 16.94 -23.21 -11.90
CA CYS A 205 17.55 -23.62 -13.17
C CYS A 205 16.87 -22.95 -14.38
N GLN A 206 15.54 -22.79 -14.32
CA GLN A 206 14.81 -22.06 -15.38
C GLN A 206 15.21 -20.58 -15.42
N TRP A 207 15.34 -19.95 -14.26
CA TRP A 207 15.83 -18.58 -14.17
C TRP A 207 17.28 -18.44 -14.67
N GLU A 208 18.18 -19.33 -14.28
CA GLU A 208 19.58 -19.32 -14.75
C GLU A 208 19.65 -19.42 -16.28
N ASN A 209 18.93 -20.37 -16.88
CA ASN A 209 18.86 -20.53 -18.33
C ASN A 209 18.32 -19.28 -19.02
N LEU A 210 17.27 -18.67 -18.49
CA LEU A 210 16.68 -17.45 -19.03
C LEU A 210 17.66 -16.27 -18.98
N ILE A 211 18.33 -16.10 -17.85
CA ILE A 211 19.29 -15.02 -17.65
C ILE A 211 20.48 -15.16 -18.61
N GLN A 212 21.07 -16.35 -18.68
CA GLN A 212 22.22 -16.63 -19.55
C GLN A 212 21.88 -16.50 -21.04
N SER A 213 20.69 -16.97 -21.45
CA SER A 213 20.30 -16.97 -22.86
C SER A 213 19.77 -15.62 -23.37
N SER A 214 19.05 -14.88 -22.53
CA SER A 214 18.19 -13.78 -23.00
C SER A 214 18.44 -12.44 -22.30
N LEU A 215 19.13 -12.42 -21.16
CA LEU A 215 19.36 -11.20 -20.36
C LEU A 215 20.85 -10.97 -20.07
N PRO A 216 21.72 -10.88 -21.10
CA PRO A 216 23.17 -10.80 -20.93
C PRO A 216 23.67 -9.55 -20.20
N TYR A 217 22.82 -8.52 -20.07
CA TYR A 217 23.16 -7.25 -19.41
C TYR A 217 22.56 -7.10 -18.00
N LEU A 218 21.90 -8.15 -17.48
CA LEU A 218 21.25 -8.11 -16.17
C LEU A 218 22.29 -8.11 -15.05
N ASN A 219 22.40 -6.96 -14.36
CA ASN A 219 23.36 -6.78 -13.27
C ASN A 219 22.70 -6.87 -11.90
N ILE A 220 21.44 -6.41 -11.79
CA ILE A 220 20.70 -6.40 -10.53
C ILE A 220 19.44 -7.20 -10.74
N PHE A 221 19.37 -8.35 -10.05
CA PHE A 221 18.16 -9.13 -9.96
C PHE A 221 17.69 -9.18 -8.51
N LYS A 222 16.43 -8.81 -8.32
CA LYS A 222 15.78 -8.69 -7.01
C LYS A 222 14.45 -9.41 -7.09
N PHE A 223 14.22 -10.36 -6.20
CA PHE A 223 12.95 -11.07 -6.20
C PHE A 223 12.40 -11.44 -4.83
N THR A 224 11.11 -11.74 -4.83
CA THR A 224 10.42 -12.51 -3.79
C THR A 224 9.47 -13.46 -4.49
N PHE A 225 9.73 -14.76 -4.40
CA PHE A 225 8.91 -15.80 -5.00
C PHE A 225 8.24 -16.61 -3.91
N GLY A 226 6.95 -16.86 -4.07
CA GLY A 226 6.14 -17.64 -3.16
C GLY A 226 5.44 -18.79 -3.86
N CYS A 227 5.19 -19.86 -3.13
CA CYS A 227 4.34 -20.97 -3.56
C CYS A 227 3.52 -21.51 -2.39
N TYR A 228 2.41 -22.20 -2.69
CA TYR A 228 1.64 -22.92 -1.68
C TYR A 228 2.38 -24.16 -1.17
N ARG A 229 2.21 -24.47 0.12
CA ARG A 229 2.67 -25.72 0.72
C ARG A 229 1.57 -26.77 0.61
N ASN A 230 1.76 -27.73 -0.29
CA ASN A 230 0.87 -28.90 -0.45
C ASN A 230 1.65 -30.19 -0.11
N ASP A 231 2.15 -30.31 1.12
CA ASP A 231 2.91 -31.47 1.63
C ASP A 231 4.23 -31.83 0.89
N ASN A 232 4.74 -30.93 0.05
CA ASN A 232 5.97 -31.12 -0.75
C ASN A 232 7.18 -30.30 -0.25
N ASP A 233 7.29 -30.06 1.06
CA ASP A 233 8.32 -29.20 1.64
C ASP A 233 9.75 -29.61 1.26
N GLU A 234 10.02 -30.93 1.14
CA GLU A 234 11.34 -31.41 0.75
C GLU A 234 11.71 -31.01 -0.68
N ILE A 235 10.74 -31.05 -1.60
CA ILE A 235 10.93 -30.65 -3.00
C ILE A 235 11.16 -29.13 -3.06
N ILE A 236 10.33 -28.35 -2.37
CA ILE A 236 10.46 -26.89 -2.29
C ILE A 236 11.83 -26.51 -1.71
N LEU A 237 12.26 -27.18 -0.63
CA LEU A 237 13.56 -26.96 -0.01
C LEU A 237 14.72 -27.27 -0.96
N LYS A 238 14.63 -28.34 -1.76
CA LYS A 238 15.63 -28.66 -2.79
C LYS A 238 15.68 -27.56 -3.86
N MET A 239 14.53 -27.07 -4.33
CA MET A 239 14.46 -25.98 -5.31
C MET A 239 15.07 -24.68 -4.76
N PHE A 240 14.76 -24.31 -3.51
CA PHE A 240 15.34 -23.12 -2.86
C PHE A 240 16.85 -23.19 -2.70
N LYS A 241 17.41 -24.38 -2.43
CA LYS A 241 18.87 -24.54 -2.31
C LYS A 241 19.61 -24.21 -3.61
N HIS A 242 19.01 -24.44 -4.77
CA HIS A 242 19.64 -24.10 -6.05
C HIS A 242 19.84 -22.60 -6.26
N PHE A 243 19.04 -21.75 -5.62
CA PHE A 243 19.27 -20.30 -5.59
C PHE A 243 20.47 -19.87 -4.72
N GLN A 244 21.21 -20.83 -4.16
CA GLN A 244 22.44 -20.60 -3.40
C GLN A 244 23.67 -21.23 -4.07
N ASP A 245 23.53 -21.77 -5.28
CA ASP A 245 24.63 -22.35 -6.06
C ASP A 245 25.60 -21.27 -6.59
N ASP A 246 26.70 -21.70 -7.21
CA ASP A 246 27.80 -20.83 -7.66
C ASP A 246 27.35 -19.71 -8.61
N PHE A 247 26.38 -19.97 -9.49
CA PHE A 247 25.79 -18.97 -10.36
C PHE A 247 25.23 -17.78 -9.54
N TRP A 248 24.42 -18.07 -8.52
CA TRP A 248 23.76 -17.05 -7.70
C TRP A 248 24.73 -16.37 -6.74
N CYS A 249 25.51 -17.15 -5.98
CA CYS A 249 26.32 -16.63 -4.88
C CYS A 249 27.70 -16.12 -5.30
N LYS A 250 28.38 -16.77 -6.27
CA LYS A 250 29.76 -16.41 -6.66
C LYS A 250 29.79 -15.53 -7.90
N GLN A 251 29.06 -15.88 -8.95
CA GLN A 251 29.10 -15.14 -10.21
C GLN A 251 28.33 -13.81 -10.09
N HIS A 252 27.11 -13.85 -9.55
CA HIS A 252 26.23 -12.68 -9.51
C HIS A 252 26.11 -12.01 -8.14
N GLN A 253 26.49 -12.69 -7.05
CA GLN A 253 26.35 -12.20 -5.67
C GLN A 253 24.91 -11.80 -5.32
N TRP A 254 23.92 -12.50 -5.89
CA TRP A 254 22.51 -12.34 -5.57
C TRP A 254 22.15 -13.29 -4.43
N TYR A 255 22.43 -12.85 -3.20
CA TYR A 255 22.18 -13.65 -2.01
C TYR A 255 20.69 -13.77 -1.70
N THR A 256 20.27 -14.99 -1.36
CA THR A 256 18.87 -15.34 -1.13
C THR A 256 18.66 -15.98 0.24
N GLU A 257 17.50 -15.71 0.81
CA GLU A 257 16.98 -16.32 2.02
C GLU A 257 15.60 -16.91 1.74
N TYR A 258 15.21 -17.92 2.51
CA TYR A 258 13.89 -18.51 2.36
C TYR A 258 13.22 -18.76 3.70
N SER A 259 11.88 -18.77 3.69
CA SER A 259 11.04 -19.02 4.84
C SER A 259 9.91 -19.98 4.50
N PHE A 260 9.50 -20.75 5.51
CA PHE A 260 8.30 -21.57 5.47
C PHE A 260 7.31 -20.99 6.47
N GLU A 261 6.12 -20.70 6.00
CA GLU A 261 4.99 -20.22 6.79
C GLU A 261 3.87 -21.26 6.75
N LYS A 262 2.83 -21.12 7.56
CA LYS A 262 1.77 -22.14 7.70
C LYS A 262 1.25 -22.72 6.38
N TYR A 263 1.01 -21.88 5.37
CA TYR A 263 0.42 -22.30 4.08
C TYR A 263 1.27 -21.99 2.85
N LYS A 264 2.39 -21.29 3.04
CA LYS A 264 3.21 -20.77 1.95
C LYS A 264 4.70 -20.95 2.25
N ALA A 265 5.49 -21.05 1.21
CA ALA A 265 6.95 -20.99 1.29
C ALA A 265 7.42 -19.85 0.41
N PHE A 266 8.44 -19.13 0.85
CA PHE A 266 8.98 -17.97 0.16
C PHE A 266 10.48 -18.04 0.02
N ILE A 267 11.00 -17.56 -1.09
CA ILE A 267 12.42 -17.24 -1.28
C ILE A 267 12.57 -15.80 -1.77
N TYR A 268 13.54 -15.07 -1.24
CA TYR A 268 13.75 -13.66 -1.56
C TYR A 268 15.22 -13.27 -1.54
N THR A 269 15.55 -12.25 -2.34
CA THR A 269 16.88 -11.64 -2.33
C THR A 269 17.09 -10.76 -1.10
N ILE A 270 18.35 -10.64 -0.66
CA ILE A 270 18.75 -9.84 0.49
C ILE A 270 19.48 -8.56 -0.01
N PRO A 271 19.15 -7.36 0.51
CA PRO A 271 18.11 -7.08 1.50
C PRO A 271 16.69 -7.26 0.94
N TYR A 272 15.75 -7.56 1.84
CA TYR A 272 14.34 -7.73 1.53
C TYR A 272 13.77 -6.48 0.82
N LEU A 273 12.89 -6.71 -0.15
CA LEU A 273 12.55 -5.70 -1.16
C LEU A 273 11.45 -4.75 -0.72
N LYS A 274 10.48 -5.25 0.04
CA LYS A 274 9.27 -4.49 0.37
C LYS A 274 9.45 -3.75 1.68
N THR A 275 8.74 -2.63 1.78
CA THR A 275 8.63 -1.86 3.02
C THR A 275 7.66 -2.50 4.01
N GLY A 276 6.73 -3.32 3.52
CA GLY A 276 5.81 -4.11 4.33
C GLY A 276 6.26 -5.57 4.43
N TYR A 277 6.22 -6.12 5.64
CA TYR A 277 6.38 -7.54 5.91
C TYR A 277 5.24 -8.01 6.82
N LYS A 278 4.69 -9.20 6.56
CA LYS A 278 3.71 -9.83 7.44
C LYS A 278 4.31 -11.15 7.93
N LEU A 279 4.61 -11.23 9.21
CA LEU A 279 5.14 -12.45 9.82
C LEU A 279 3.97 -13.35 10.20
N GLU A 280 3.64 -14.27 9.29
CA GLU A 280 2.60 -15.29 9.47
C GLU A 280 2.91 -16.25 10.62
N MET A 281 1.89 -17.00 11.06
CA MET A 281 2.04 -18.02 12.09
C MET A 281 2.99 -19.14 11.65
N ASP A 282 3.67 -19.75 12.62
CA ASP A 282 4.58 -20.89 12.44
C ASP A 282 5.70 -20.63 11.42
N SER A 283 6.17 -19.38 11.36
CA SER A 283 7.22 -18.99 10.41
C SER A 283 8.58 -19.54 10.80
N GLN A 284 9.18 -20.32 9.91
CA GLN A 284 10.55 -20.81 10.00
C GLN A 284 11.41 -20.12 8.95
N ARG A 285 12.55 -19.58 9.37
CA ARG A 285 13.49 -18.87 8.51
C ARG A 285 14.76 -19.68 8.29
N PHE A 286 15.26 -19.68 7.07
CA PHE A 286 16.48 -20.37 6.67
C PHE A 286 17.49 -19.35 6.12
N PRO A 287 18.37 -18.82 7.00
CA PRO A 287 19.34 -17.80 6.63
C PRO A 287 20.41 -18.31 5.64
N ASN A 288 20.88 -17.42 4.77
CA ASN A 288 22.03 -17.67 3.89
C ASN A 288 23.36 -17.64 4.66
N LYS A 289 24.00 -18.79 4.84
CA LYS A 289 25.22 -18.90 5.67
C LYS A 289 26.43 -18.08 5.20
N LEU A 290 26.40 -17.50 3.99
CA LEU A 290 27.53 -16.77 3.40
C LEU A 290 27.59 -15.29 3.77
N ILE A 291 26.53 -14.70 4.33
CA ILE A 291 26.46 -13.27 4.59
C ILE A 291 25.96 -12.94 6.01
N ASN A 292 26.19 -11.70 6.45
CA ASN A 292 25.60 -11.20 7.69
C ASN A 292 24.13 -10.82 7.47
N HIS A 293 23.26 -11.30 8.35
CA HIS A 293 21.80 -11.13 8.28
C HIS A 293 21.27 -9.87 8.95
N SER A 294 22.13 -9.08 9.60
CA SER A 294 21.72 -7.89 10.36
C SER A 294 20.90 -6.90 9.53
N ASN A 295 21.14 -6.87 8.21
CA ASN A 295 20.57 -5.86 7.32
C ASN A 295 19.40 -6.40 6.47
N THR A 296 18.94 -7.63 6.75
CA THR A 296 17.98 -8.33 5.89
C THR A 296 16.69 -7.54 5.72
N PHE A 297 16.18 -6.96 6.81
CA PHE A 297 14.90 -6.27 6.86
C PHE A 297 15.03 -4.76 7.06
N ASP A 298 16.20 -4.17 6.75
CA ASP A 298 16.45 -2.74 6.98
C ASP A 298 15.47 -1.81 6.26
N LYS A 299 14.91 -2.27 5.13
CA LYS A 299 13.91 -1.52 4.35
C LYS A 299 12.48 -1.69 4.86
N VAL A 300 12.24 -2.66 5.75
CA VAL A 300 10.91 -2.91 6.30
C VAL A 300 10.62 -1.82 7.33
N THR A 301 9.57 -1.06 7.06
CA THR A 301 9.06 0.01 7.95
C THR A 301 7.65 -0.29 8.45
N TYR A 302 6.96 -1.22 7.80
CA TYR A 302 5.64 -1.70 8.18
C TYR A 302 5.70 -3.19 8.48
N LEU A 303 5.30 -3.59 9.70
CA LEU A 303 5.30 -4.98 10.12
C LEU A 303 3.91 -5.41 10.62
N GLY A 304 3.39 -6.48 10.03
CA GLY A 304 2.29 -7.25 10.59
C GLY A 304 2.83 -8.44 11.40
N LEU A 305 2.37 -8.61 12.63
CA LEU A 305 2.86 -9.63 13.55
C LEU A 305 1.70 -10.37 14.23
N TYR A 306 1.63 -11.69 14.05
CA TYR A 306 0.74 -12.54 14.85
C TYR A 306 1.33 -12.79 16.25
N ASP A 307 0.48 -12.76 17.27
CA ASP A 307 0.84 -13.05 18.66
C ASP A 307 1.50 -14.43 18.85
N ALA A 308 1.16 -15.43 18.03
CA ALA A 308 1.78 -16.75 18.04
C ALA A 308 3.29 -16.74 17.78
N ASN A 309 3.82 -15.67 17.18
CA ASN A 309 5.25 -15.51 16.96
C ASN A 309 5.98 -14.88 18.15
N LEU A 310 5.28 -14.41 19.19
CA LEU A 310 5.87 -13.84 20.41
C LEU A 310 6.39 -14.95 21.32
N THR A 311 7.41 -15.66 20.86
CA THR A 311 8.06 -16.77 21.56
C THR A 311 9.57 -16.69 21.37
N ASP A 312 10.31 -17.40 22.22
CA ASP A 312 11.77 -17.56 22.14
C ASP A 312 12.25 -18.25 20.85
N LYS A 313 11.35 -18.95 20.15
CA LYS A 313 11.61 -19.63 18.86
C LYS A 313 11.65 -18.69 17.66
N CYS A 314 11.21 -17.43 17.80
CA CYS A 314 11.19 -16.49 16.70
C CYS A 314 12.58 -15.87 16.47
N HIS A 315 13.23 -16.20 15.35
CA HIS A 315 14.56 -15.69 14.99
C HIS A 315 14.52 -14.55 13.96
N TYR A 316 13.50 -13.70 14.04
CA TYR A 316 13.38 -12.49 13.24
C TYR A 316 13.80 -11.27 14.05
N HIS A 317 14.36 -10.27 13.37
CA HIS A 317 14.62 -8.97 13.98
C HIS A 317 14.39 -7.85 12.96
N PHE A 318 13.63 -6.84 13.38
CA PHE A 318 13.27 -5.67 12.59
C PHE A 318 13.68 -4.38 13.31
N SER A 319 14.62 -3.65 12.73
CA SER A 319 15.27 -2.47 13.33
C SER A 319 14.54 -1.15 13.08
N ASN A 320 13.89 -1.02 11.92
CA ASN A 320 13.41 0.26 11.37
C ASN A 320 11.89 0.37 11.26
N ILE A 321 11.14 -0.35 12.12
CA ILE A 321 9.67 -0.35 12.06
C ILE A 321 9.11 1.00 12.52
N GLU A 322 8.33 1.63 11.64
CA GLU A 322 7.55 2.84 11.92
C GLU A 322 6.07 2.54 12.17
N SER A 323 5.54 1.46 11.58
CA SER A 323 4.16 1.01 11.73
C SER A 323 4.08 -0.47 12.10
N LEU A 324 3.46 -0.76 13.23
CA LEU A 324 3.27 -2.13 13.73
C LEU A 324 1.78 -2.48 13.74
N ILE A 325 1.43 -3.62 13.14
CA ILE A 325 0.10 -4.23 13.23
C ILE A 325 0.18 -5.51 14.03
N LEU A 326 -0.66 -5.63 15.05
CA LEU A 326 -0.78 -6.83 15.87
C LEU A 326 -2.03 -7.63 15.47
N PHE A 327 -1.84 -8.91 15.19
CA PHE A 327 -2.90 -9.86 14.87
C PHE A 327 -3.03 -10.90 15.97
N THR A 328 -4.26 -11.33 16.22
CA THR A 328 -4.54 -12.46 17.12
C THR A 328 -4.50 -13.77 16.35
N SER A 329 -3.87 -14.80 16.92
CA SER A 329 -3.99 -16.17 16.44
C SER A 329 -5.21 -16.87 17.04
N TYR A 330 -5.93 -17.61 16.19
CA TYR A 330 -7.10 -18.39 16.61
C TYR A 330 -6.74 -19.68 17.37
N LEU A 331 -5.48 -20.09 17.33
CA LEU A 331 -5.07 -21.44 17.73
C LEU A 331 -4.57 -21.55 19.17
N VAL A 332 -3.98 -20.49 19.75
CA VAL A 332 -3.42 -20.57 21.12
C VAL A 332 -3.50 -19.23 21.84
N GLN A 333 -3.97 -19.26 23.10
CA GLN A 333 -4.06 -18.09 23.98
C GLN A 333 -2.68 -17.74 24.57
N TYR A 334 -1.96 -16.83 23.92
CA TYR A 334 -0.76 -16.21 24.48
C TYR A 334 -1.05 -14.77 24.90
N GLU A 335 -0.64 -14.40 26.11
CA GLU A 335 -0.55 -12.99 26.51
C GLU A 335 0.59 -12.32 25.73
N ILE A 336 0.47 -11.03 25.42
CA ILE A 336 1.56 -10.29 24.77
C ILE A 336 2.68 -10.09 25.80
N ASP A 337 3.71 -10.93 25.74
CA ASP A 337 4.93 -10.67 26.47
C ASP A 337 5.79 -9.66 25.70
N ILE A 338 5.95 -8.49 26.31
CA ILE A 338 6.72 -7.38 25.75
C ILE A 338 8.21 -7.72 25.55
N SER A 339 8.74 -8.69 26.30
CA SER A 339 10.13 -9.13 26.15
C SER A 339 10.36 -9.78 24.79
N TYR A 340 9.47 -10.68 24.35
CA TYR A 340 9.53 -11.27 23.01
C TYR A 340 9.28 -10.24 21.91
N LEU A 341 8.35 -9.31 22.14
CA LEU A 341 8.13 -8.23 21.18
C LEU A 341 9.40 -7.39 20.95
N LYS A 342 10.15 -7.08 22.02
CA LYS A 342 11.43 -6.35 21.93
C LYS A 342 12.56 -7.16 21.26
N MET A 343 12.52 -8.49 21.35
CA MET A 343 13.47 -9.34 20.61
C MET A 343 13.24 -9.24 19.10
N ILE A 344 11.97 -9.21 18.68
CA ILE A 344 11.58 -9.22 17.27
C ILE A 344 11.64 -7.82 16.67
N VAL A 345 11.30 -6.77 17.43
CA VAL A 345 11.13 -5.41 16.91
C VAL A 345 11.81 -4.37 17.79
N SER A 346 12.54 -3.46 17.17
CA SER A 346 12.99 -2.23 17.81
C SER A 346 11.83 -1.24 17.97
N LEU A 347 11.31 -1.09 19.18
CA LEU A 347 10.10 -0.30 19.48
C LEU A 347 10.31 1.23 19.45
N SER A 348 11.56 1.69 19.45
CA SER A 348 11.93 3.11 19.58
C SER A 348 11.56 3.99 18.37
N HIS A 349 11.29 3.38 17.22
CA HIS A 349 10.96 4.09 15.96
C HIS A 349 9.47 4.05 15.61
N ILE A 350 8.68 3.28 16.34
CA ILE A 350 7.26 3.07 16.02
C ILE A 350 6.48 4.36 16.26
N LYS A 351 5.80 4.83 15.20
CA LYS A 351 4.92 6.00 15.18
C LYS A 351 3.45 5.60 15.10
N HIS A 352 3.17 4.45 14.49
CA HIS A 352 1.82 3.94 14.24
C HIS A 352 1.65 2.54 14.83
N LEU A 353 0.60 2.36 15.63
CA LEU A 353 0.21 1.06 16.18
C LEU A 353 -1.21 0.73 15.74
N ASP A 354 -1.39 -0.41 15.07
CA ASP A 354 -2.69 -0.94 14.65
C ASP A 354 -3.00 -2.24 15.40
N MET A 355 -4.09 -2.22 16.15
CA MET A 355 -4.65 -3.36 16.88
C MET A 355 -6.13 -3.55 16.52
N SER A 356 -6.58 -3.00 15.39
CA SER A 356 -7.98 -3.14 14.95
C SER A 356 -8.38 -4.59 14.69
N MET A 357 -7.43 -5.41 14.21
CA MET A 357 -7.59 -6.85 13.97
C MET A 357 -7.15 -7.71 15.16
N TYR A 358 -6.89 -7.10 16.31
CA TYR A 358 -6.58 -7.81 17.54
C TYR A 358 -7.90 -8.10 18.26
N GLU A 359 -8.35 -9.34 18.15
CA GLU A 359 -9.67 -9.78 18.64
C GLU A 359 -9.69 -9.98 20.16
N ARG A 360 -8.53 -10.09 20.80
CA ARG A 360 -8.45 -10.25 22.26
C ARG A 360 -8.58 -8.92 22.98
N ILE A 361 -9.28 -8.96 24.11
CA ILE A 361 -9.30 -7.86 25.07
C ILE A 361 -7.89 -7.73 25.66
N ILE A 362 -7.22 -6.61 25.36
CA ILE A 362 -5.96 -6.26 26.01
C ILE A 362 -6.30 -5.56 27.33
N LEU A 363 -5.72 -6.04 28.43
CA LEU A 363 -5.91 -5.39 29.73
C LEU A 363 -5.21 -4.02 29.72
N SER A 364 -5.83 -2.99 30.33
CA SER A 364 -5.29 -1.63 30.32
C SER A 364 -3.85 -1.54 30.86
N ARG A 365 -3.49 -2.41 31.82
CA ARG A 365 -2.14 -2.48 32.39
C ARG A 365 -1.10 -3.02 31.40
N GLU A 366 -1.46 -4.00 30.59
CA GLU A 366 -0.59 -4.58 29.56
C GLU A 366 -0.39 -3.59 28.43
N PHE A 367 -1.49 -2.97 27.99
CA PHE A 367 -1.43 -1.97 26.95
C PHE A 367 -0.55 -0.79 27.37
N LEU A 368 -0.68 -0.34 28.61
CA LEU A 368 0.17 0.71 29.16
C LEU A 368 1.67 0.32 29.18
N LYS A 369 2.00 -0.95 29.45
CA LYS A 369 3.40 -1.43 29.35
C LYS A 369 3.91 -1.33 27.92
N ILE A 370 3.10 -1.70 26.93
CA ILE A 370 3.45 -1.59 25.51
C ILE A 370 3.69 -0.12 25.15
N LEU A 371 2.76 0.78 25.51
CA LEU A 371 2.85 2.20 25.19
C LEU A 371 4.10 2.86 25.80
N LYS A 372 4.48 2.51 27.02
CA LYS A 372 5.67 3.04 27.70
C LYS A 372 6.98 2.73 26.94
N GLU A 373 6.98 1.72 26.07
CA GLU A 373 8.12 1.32 25.25
C GLU A 373 8.11 1.90 23.82
N LEU A 374 7.09 2.70 23.48
CA LEU A 374 6.89 3.25 22.13
C LEU A 374 7.05 4.78 22.11
N PRO A 375 8.18 5.37 22.51
CA PRO A 375 8.28 6.81 22.83
C PRO A 375 7.94 7.79 21.68
N LYS A 376 7.89 7.32 20.42
CA LYS A 376 7.56 8.13 19.24
C LYS A 376 6.15 7.88 18.69
N LEU A 377 5.35 7.06 19.36
CA LEU A 377 3.99 6.78 18.94
C LEU A 377 3.20 8.08 18.86
N SER A 378 2.46 8.27 17.78
CA SER A 378 1.59 9.43 17.57
C SER A 378 0.23 9.03 17.00
N SER A 379 0.08 7.77 16.61
CA SER A 379 -1.08 7.26 15.90
C SER A 379 -1.47 5.88 16.40
N ILE A 380 -2.75 5.70 16.75
CA ILE A 380 -3.31 4.40 17.12
C ILE A 380 -4.51 4.09 16.24
N LYS A 381 -4.61 2.83 15.81
CA LYS A 381 -5.81 2.26 15.21
C LYS A 381 -6.29 1.09 16.08
N ILE A 382 -7.53 1.13 16.52
CA ILE A 382 -8.07 0.20 17.53
C ILE A 382 -9.56 -0.06 17.27
N ASN A 383 -10.05 -1.24 17.65
CA ASN A 383 -11.48 -1.51 17.60
C ASN A 383 -12.23 -0.76 18.73
N SER A 384 -13.52 -0.46 18.52
CA SER A 384 -14.32 0.31 19.47
C SER A 384 -14.52 -0.36 20.84
N ILE A 385 -14.62 -1.69 20.89
CA ILE A 385 -14.82 -2.45 22.13
C ILE A 385 -13.58 -2.35 23.04
N SER A 386 -12.40 -2.65 22.48
CA SER A 386 -11.12 -2.54 23.16
C SER A 386 -10.89 -1.11 23.62
N LEU A 387 -11.17 -0.10 22.78
CA LEU A 387 -11.06 1.28 23.21
C LEU A 387 -11.90 1.55 24.46
N ASN A 388 -13.19 1.19 24.44
CA ASN A 388 -14.10 1.45 25.57
C ASN A 388 -13.63 0.79 26.86
N LEU A 389 -13.05 -0.41 26.81
CA LEU A 389 -12.49 -1.09 27.98
C LEU A 389 -11.24 -0.37 28.52
N LEU A 390 -10.45 0.23 27.64
CA LEU A 390 -9.24 0.97 28.01
C LEU A 390 -9.53 2.32 28.66
N LEU A 391 -10.67 2.97 28.35
CA LEU A 391 -11.03 4.30 28.85
C LEU A 391 -11.33 4.36 30.36
N TYR A 392 -11.39 3.22 31.06
CA TYR A 392 -11.61 3.17 32.51
C TYR A 392 -10.31 3.28 33.33
N ASN A 393 -9.14 3.36 32.69
CA ASN A 393 -7.86 3.48 33.38
C ASN A 393 -7.31 4.91 33.24
N ASP A 394 -7.34 5.68 34.33
CA ASP A 394 -6.94 7.09 34.31
C ASP A 394 -5.48 7.31 33.90
N GLU A 395 -4.55 6.47 34.36
CA GLU A 395 -3.12 6.57 34.00
C GLU A 395 -2.91 6.35 32.49
N LEU A 396 -3.57 5.33 31.93
CA LEU A 396 -3.52 5.05 30.50
C LEU A 396 -4.13 6.18 29.68
N CYS A 397 -5.27 6.71 30.10
CA CYS A 397 -5.94 7.82 29.45
C CYS A 397 -5.07 9.09 29.42
N GLU A 398 -4.41 9.41 30.53
CA GLU A 398 -3.48 10.55 30.58
C GLU A 398 -2.30 10.34 29.64
N TYR A 399 -1.76 9.12 29.60
CA TYR A 399 -0.65 8.77 28.71
C TYR A 399 -1.04 8.91 27.23
N LEU A 400 -2.19 8.34 26.85
CA LEU A 400 -2.73 8.43 25.49
C LEU A 400 -2.94 9.89 25.07
N ASN A 401 -3.57 10.71 25.90
CA ASN A 401 -3.83 12.13 25.59
C ASN A 401 -2.56 12.94 25.31
N LYS A 402 -1.45 12.59 25.96
CA LYS A 402 -0.16 13.27 25.78
C LYS A 402 0.56 12.83 24.52
N MET A 403 0.35 11.58 24.12
CA MET A 403 1.19 10.90 23.15
C MET A 403 0.61 10.93 21.74
N ILE A 404 -0.71 10.69 21.59
CA ILE A 404 -1.30 10.52 20.27
C ILE A 404 -1.99 11.78 19.76
N THR A 405 -1.84 12.03 18.47
CA THR A 405 -2.58 13.08 17.74
C THR A 405 -3.49 12.50 16.66
N LYS A 406 -3.29 11.22 16.29
CA LYS A 406 -4.12 10.50 15.31
C LYS A 406 -4.79 9.29 15.94
N LEU A 407 -6.10 9.16 15.79
CA LEU A 407 -6.86 8.01 16.24
C LEU A 407 -7.81 7.51 15.15
N ASN A 408 -7.73 6.21 14.86
CA ASN A 408 -8.68 5.51 14.01
C ASN A 408 -9.43 4.45 14.85
N ILE A 409 -10.73 4.64 15.00
CA ILE A 409 -11.62 3.74 15.71
C ILE A 409 -12.32 2.87 14.67
N CYS A 410 -11.82 1.65 14.52
CA CYS A 410 -12.39 0.67 13.61
C CYS A 410 -13.62 -0.01 14.20
N GLN A 411 -14.51 -0.42 13.30
CA GLN A 411 -15.60 -1.30 13.62
C GLN A 411 -15.09 -2.73 13.82
N GLU A 412 -15.75 -3.47 14.71
CA GLU A 412 -15.60 -4.92 14.80
C GLU A 412 -16.22 -5.57 13.55
N PHE A 413 -15.40 -6.27 12.76
CA PHE A 413 -15.90 -7.26 11.80
C PHE A 413 -15.94 -8.59 12.52
N THR A 414 -17.13 -9.05 12.90
CA THR A 414 -17.28 -10.46 13.31
C THR A 414 -17.26 -11.30 12.03
N TRP A 415 -16.15 -11.98 11.77
CA TRP A 415 -16.05 -13.00 10.72
C TRP A 415 -16.82 -14.24 11.19
N SER A 416 -18.16 -14.19 11.20
CA SER A 416 -18.96 -15.39 11.44
C SER A 416 -18.98 -16.19 10.14
N PHE A 417 -18.26 -17.31 10.11
CA PHE A 417 -18.16 -18.22 8.97
C PHE A 417 -19.50 -18.90 8.56
N ASN A 418 -20.64 -18.49 9.11
CA ASN A 418 -21.92 -19.20 8.93
C ASN A 418 -23.19 -18.33 8.85
N ILE A 419 -23.11 -17.02 8.58
CA ILE A 419 -24.34 -16.24 8.33
C ILE A 419 -24.17 -15.31 7.11
N PRO A 420 -24.86 -15.56 5.99
CA PRO A 420 -24.93 -14.63 4.89
C PRO A 420 -26.01 -13.57 5.16
N TYR A 421 -25.77 -12.65 6.11
CA TYR A 421 -26.52 -11.39 6.26
C TYR A 421 -25.63 -10.36 6.98
N ILE A 422 -24.87 -9.62 6.19
CA ILE A 422 -24.31 -8.32 6.57
C ILE A 422 -25.52 -7.37 6.58
N LEU A 423 -25.89 -6.80 7.73
CA LEU A 423 -26.52 -5.47 7.86
C LEU A 423 -26.97 -5.11 9.31
N GLU A 424 -27.19 -6.07 10.21
CA GLU A 424 -27.86 -5.75 11.50
C GLU A 424 -26.96 -5.44 12.70
N ASN A 425 -25.64 -5.65 12.63
CA ASN A 425 -24.75 -5.50 13.79
C ASN A 425 -23.67 -4.42 13.62
N PHE A 426 -24.03 -3.28 13.02
CA PHE A 426 -23.17 -2.09 13.10
C PHE A 426 -23.20 -1.57 14.55
N LYS A 427 -22.12 -1.80 15.31
CA LYS A 427 -21.97 -1.18 16.64
C LYS A 427 -21.33 0.21 16.46
N PRO A 428 -21.93 1.28 17.00
CA PRO A 428 -21.30 2.60 16.99
C PRO A 428 -19.95 2.57 17.71
N SER A 429 -19.07 3.52 17.39
CA SER A 429 -17.86 3.73 18.20
C SER A 429 -18.20 4.09 19.66
N PHE A 430 -19.38 4.68 19.91
CA PHE A 430 -19.87 5.08 21.23
C PHE A 430 -21.30 4.60 21.45
N ASN A 431 -21.55 3.87 22.54
CA ASN A 431 -22.87 3.32 22.85
C ASN A 431 -23.80 4.34 23.51
N ASN A 432 -23.26 5.38 24.15
CA ASN A 432 -24.03 6.39 24.87
C ASN A 432 -23.29 7.74 24.95
N SER A 433 -24.02 8.78 25.35
CA SER A 433 -23.48 10.15 25.47
C SER A 433 -22.44 10.31 26.57
N LYS A 434 -22.40 9.41 27.57
CA LYS A 434 -21.38 9.42 28.63
C LYS A 434 -20.02 8.97 28.09
N GLU A 435 -19.99 7.91 27.29
CA GLU A 435 -18.78 7.46 26.58
C GLU A 435 -18.24 8.55 25.67
N LEU A 436 -19.11 9.21 24.89
CA LEU A 436 -18.72 10.31 24.00
C LEU A 436 -18.09 11.51 24.76
N LYS A 437 -18.68 11.89 25.90
CA LYS A 437 -18.15 12.96 26.76
C LYS A 437 -16.80 12.58 27.37
N ASN A 438 -16.68 11.35 27.87
CA ASN A 438 -15.43 10.84 28.41
C ASN A 438 -14.35 10.79 27.34
N PHE A 439 -14.70 10.33 26.14
CA PHE A 439 -13.81 10.33 24.98
C PHE A 439 -13.26 11.72 24.68
N CYS A 440 -14.11 12.75 24.59
CA CYS A 440 -13.66 14.13 24.31
C CYS A 440 -12.73 14.66 25.42
N LYS A 441 -12.99 14.29 26.68
CA LYS A 441 -12.13 14.67 27.81
C LYS A 441 -10.75 14.00 27.70
N ILE A 442 -10.72 12.72 27.38
CA ILE A 442 -9.49 11.92 27.30
C ILE A 442 -8.67 12.30 26.08
N PHE A 443 -9.30 12.57 24.95
CA PHE A 443 -8.63 12.78 23.67
C PHE A 443 -8.67 14.23 23.18
N SER A 444 -8.61 15.17 24.12
CA SER A 444 -8.66 16.61 23.84
C SER A 444 -7.54 17.11 22.92
N ASN A 445 -6.43 16.38 22.80
CA ASN A 445 -5.30 16.71 21.93
C ASN A 445 -5.35 16.09 20.53
N ILE A 446 -6.39 15.32 20.18
CA ILE A 446 -6.48 14.70 18.85
C ILE A 446 -6.60 15.77 17.76
N GLU A 447 -5.79 15.60 16.72
CA GLU A 447 -5.77 16.40 15.50
C GLU A 447 -6.45 15.67 14.34
N HIS A 448 -6.40 14.33 14.32
CA HIS A 448 -6.98 13.50 13.26
C HIS A 448 -7.83 12.37 13.84
N LEU A 449 -9.11 12.32 13.47
CA LEU A 449 -10.05 11.30 13.93
C LEU A 449 -10.71 10.58 12.76
N GLU A 450 -10.64 9.25 12.76
CA GLU A 450 -11.46 8.39 11.91
C GLU A 450 -12.34 7.50 12.80
N CYS A 451 -13.66 7.50 12.59
CA CYS A 451 -14.59 6.70 13.40
C CYS A 451 -15.93 6.45 12.72
N TYR A 452 -16.68 5.49 13.27
CA TYR A 452 -18.04 5.18 12.86
C TYR A 452 -19.03 5.78 13.86
N ILE A 453 -19.96 6.60 13.37
CA ILE A 453 -20.94 7.29 14.19
C ILE A 453 -22.35 6.94 13.72
N MET A 454 -23.26 6.62 14.64
CA MET A 454 -24.65 6.33 14.30
C MET A 454 -25.52 7.57 14.17
N LYS A 455 -25.26 8.59 15.00
CA LYS A 455 -26.13 9.77 15.10
C LYS A 455 -25.42 11.01 14.56
N PRO A 456 -26.01 11.72 13.59
CA PRO A 456 -25.52 13.01 13.11
C PRO A 456 -25.13 14.01 14.21
N ASN A 457 -25.92 14.08 15.29
CA ASN A 457 -25.67 14.99 16.41
C ASN A 457 -24.39 14.67 17.18
N ASP A 458 -23.97 13.40 17.22
CA ASP A 458 -22.72 13.00 17.87
C ASP A 458 -21.51 13.50 17.07
N VAL A 459 -21.64 13.62 15.75
CA VAL A 459 -20.61 14.22 14.89
C VAL A 459 -20.42 15.70 15.23
N LEU A 460 -21.53 16.47 15.31
CA LEU A 460 -21.49 17.88 15.71
C LEU A 460 -20.94 18.06 17.13
N PHE A 461 -21.28 17.14 18.03
CA PHE A 461 -20.73 17.14 19.39
C PHE A 461 -19.21 17.00 19.37
N LEU A 462 -18.65 16.06 18.59
CA LEU A 462 -17.20 15.89 18.48
C LEU A 462 -16.50 17.13 17.92
N LEU A 463 -17.05 17.72 16.85
CA LEU A 463 -16.50 18.95 16.26
C LEU A 463 -16.40 20.10 17.27
N ASN A 464 -17.41 20.25 18.12
CA ASN A 464 -17.46 21.34 19.09
C ASN A 464 -16.58 21.13 20.33
N HIS A 465 -16.19 19.88 20.63
CA HIS A 465 -15.46 19.54 21.86
C HIS A 465 -14.02 19.10 21.63
N LEU A 466 -13.62 18.78 20.40
CA LEU A 466 -12.23 18.47 20.04
C LEU A 466 -11.56 19.68 19.39
N SER A 467 -11.07 20.61 20.20
CA SER A 467 -10.59 21.92 19.74
C SER A 467 -9.33 21.88 18.86
N LYS A 468 -8.53 20.80 18.93
CA LYS A 468 -7.34 20.61 18.09
C LYS A 468 -7.60 19.83 16.81
N LEU A 469 -8.82 19.35 16.60
CA LEU A 469 -9.17 18.55 15.44
C LEU A 469 -8.91 19.40 14.18
N SER A 470 -8.11 18.86 13.26
CA SER A 470 -7.83 19.44 11.94
C SER A 470 -8.49 18.65 10.81
N THR A 471 -8.61 17.33 10.98
CA THR A 471 -9.31 16.45 10.05
C THR A 471 -10.20 15.43 10.74
N MET A 472 -11.37 15.17 10.18
CA MET A 472 -12.25 14.09 10.63
C MET A 472 -12.82 13.32 9.44
N LYS A 473 -12.76 12.00 9.54
CA LYS A 473 -13.37 11.05 8.60
C LYS A 473 -14.41 10.23 9.32
N VAL A 474 -15.67 10.43 8.95
CA VAL A 474 -16.81 9.79 9.62
C VAL A 474 -17.55 8.89 8.66
N TYR A 475 -17.84 7.70 9.13
CA TYR A 475 -18.77 6.77 8.50
C TYR A 475 -20.11 6.87 9.20
N LEU A 476 -21.15 7.15 8.42
CA LEU A 476 -22.53 7.21 8.90
C LEU A 476 -23.34 6.10 8.22
N PRO A 477 -24.34 5.52 8.91
CA PRO A 477 -25.33 4.68 8.27
C PRO A 477 -26.10 5.47 7.20
N PRO A 478 -26.84 4.80 6.29
CA PRO A 478 -27.76 5.46 5.38
C PRO A 478 -28.69 6.41 6.15
N LEU A 479 -28.78 7.67 5.72
CA LEU A 479 -29.63 8.69 6.32
C LEU A 479 -30.71 9.10 5.32
N ASP A 480 -31.98 9.09 5.75
CA ASP A 480 -33.13 9.52 4.93
C ASP A 480 -33.02 10.98 4.46
N ASN A 481 -32.20 11.79 5.13
CA ASN A 481 -32.02 13.22 4.83
C ASN A 481 -30.53 13.60 4.82
N TYR A 482 -29.73 12.82 4.09
CA TYR A 482 -28.28 12.98 3.99
C TYR A 482 -27.87 14.38 3.51
N ASP A 483 -28.56 14.94 2.52
CA ASP A 483 -28.26 16.27 1.96
C ASP A 483 -28.48 17.41 2.96
N TYR A 484 -29.54 17.33 3.77
CA TYR A 484 -29.78 18.29 4.84
C TYR A 484 -28.68 18.23 5.90
N PHE A 485 -28.28 17.01 6.31
CA PHE A 485 -27.16 16.83 7.24
C PHE A 485 -25.87 17.42 6.66
N LEU A 486 -25.53 17.10 5.42
CA LEU A 486 -24.34 17.64 4.76
C LEU A 486 -24.35 19.17 4.71
N THR A 487 -25.51 19.78 4.49
CA THR A 487 -25.66 21.24 4.45
C THR A 487 -25.44 21.87 5.83
N LEU A 488 -26.10 21.35 6.87
CA LEU A 488 -25.92 21.79 8.26
C LEU A 488 -24.46 21.60 8.71
N PHE A 489 -23.87 20.47 8.34
CA PHE A 489 -22.49 20.13 8.67
C PHE A 489 -21.48 21.03 7.94
N LYS A 490 -21.70 21.36 6.66
CA LYS A 490 -20.91 22.36 5.91
C LYS A 490 -20.95 23.74 6.57
N GLN A 491 -22.11 24.15 7.07
CA GLN A 491 -22.25 25.43 7.77
C GLN A 491 -21.43 25.45 9.07
N GLU A 492 -21.56 24.43 9.92
CA GLU A 492 -20.81 24.38 11.19
C GLU A 492 -19.30 24.22 10.99
N SER A 493 -18.88 23.36 10.07
CA SER A 493 -17.46 23.16 9.74
C SER A 493 -16.78 24.41 9.14
N SER A 494 -17.50 25.20 8.35
CA SER A 494 -16.98 26.46 7.78
C SER A 494 -16.59 27.48 8.85
N ARG A 495 -17.19 27.40 10.05
CA ARG A 495 -16.85 28.25 11.19
C ARG A 495 -15.53 27.87 11.87
N LEU A 496 -15.04 26.65 11.61
CA LEU A 496 -13.94 26.03 12.35
C LEU A 496 -12.63 25.92 11.55
N ASN A 497 -12.54 26.47 10.32
CA ASN A 497 -11.37 26.30 9.42
C ASN A 497 -10.93 24.83 9.30
N PHE A 498 -11.90 23.95 9.09
CA PHE A 498 -11.77 22.50 9.28
C PHE A 498 -11.91 21.73 7.96
N ILE A 499 -11.08 20.69 7.75
CA ILE A 499 -11.18 19.80 6.58
C ILE A 499 -11.89 18.50 6.99
N PHE A 500 -12.98 18.13 6.32
CA PHE A 500 -13.77 16.96 6.72
C PHE A 500 -14.20 16.09 5.54
N ARG A 501 -14.43 14.80 5.84
CA ARG A 501 -15.16 13.88 4.95
C ARG A 501 -16.24 13.14 5.71
N VAL A 502 -17.46 13.25 5.20
CA VAL A 502 -18.53 12.33 5.57
C VAL A 502 -18.66 11.34 4.42
N LYS A 503 -18.53 10.04 4.71
CA LYS A 503 -18.93 8.98 3.78
C LYS A 503 -20.22 8.36 4.30
N GLY A 504 -21.30 8.52 3.54
CA GLY A 504 -22.45 7.63 3.69
C GLY A 504 -22.01 6.22 3.30
N ILE A 505 -22.35 5.24 4.12
CA ILE A 505 -22.25 3.84 3.70
C ILE A 505 -23.41 3.61 2.75
N ASN A 506 -23.15 3.79 1.45
CA ASN A 506 -24.11 3.39 0.43
C ASN A 506 -24.10 1.86 0.35
N VAL A 507 -25.29 1.27 0.49
CA VAL A 507 -25.54 -0.17 0.31
C VAL A 507 -25.42 -0.52 -1.16
#